data_AF-A0A3A5KEB7-F1
#
_entry.id   AF-A0A3A5KEB7-F1
#
_cell.length_a   1.000
_cell.length_b   1.000
_cell.length_c   1.000
_cell.angle_alpha   90.00
_cell.angle_beta   90.00
_cell.angle_gamma   90.00
#
_symmetry.space_group_name_H-M   'P 1'
#
loop_
_entity.id
_entity.type
_entity.pdbx_description
1 polymer ?
#
loop_
_entity_poly.entity_id
_entity_poly.type
_entity_poly.pdbx_seq_one_letter_code
_entity_poly.pdbx_strand_id
1 'polypeptide(L)'
;MWRGSADTQPSMIAERLKRWNGHLAKVGLETGSMTPWLYHELKDLGFPVICMDARRAADALKARPEKTDKADAQALAEMLASGWYSAVHVRPWKATG
;
A
#
# COMPACT_ATOMS: atom_id res chain seq x y z
N MET A 1 5.23 -5.78 -15.11
CA MET A 1 4.99 -5.26 -13.75
C MET A 1 6.33 -4.78 -13.19
N TRP A 2 6.43 -3.54 -12.71
CA TRP A 2 7.67 -3.04 -12.09
C TRP A 2 7.77 -3.46 -10.62
N ARG A 3 8.98 -3.69 -10.12
CA ARG A 3 9.26 -3.94 -8.70
C ARG A 3 10.42 -3.06 -8.23
N GLY A 4 10.36 -2.58 -7.00
CA GLY A 4 11.43 -1.82 -6.36
C GLY A 4 11.17 -1.61 -4.87
N SER A 5 12.16 -1.09 -4.17
CA SER A 5 12.12 -0.80 -2.72
C SER A 5 12.59 0.62 -2.45
N ALA A 6 12.08 1.25 -1.40
CA ALA A 6 12.57 2.52 -0.85
C ALA A 6 12.65 2.38 0.67
N ASP A 7 13.38 3.30 1.32
CA ASP A 7 13.15 3.55 2.73
C ASP A 7 11.70 3.98 2.96
N THR A 8 11.17 3.71 4.15
CA THR A 8 9.78 4.00 4.54
C THR A 8 9.48 5.51 4.64
N GLN A 9 10.42 6.38 4.25
CA GLN A 9 10.19 7.82 4.17
C GLN A 9 9.17 8.12 3.03
N PRO A 10 8.09 8.88 3.29
CA PRO A 10 7.04 9.11 2.30
C PRO A 10 7.56 9.80 1.04
N SER A 11 8.51 10.73 1.19
CA SER A 11 9.19 11.42 0.09
C SER A 11 9.94 10.44 -0.82
N MET A 12 10.65 9.47 -0.25
CA MET A 12 11.42 8.46 -1.00
C MET A 12 10.52 7.49 -1.74
N ILE A 13 9.38 7.12 -1.15
CA ILE A 13 8.35 6.33 -1.82
C ILE A 13 7.73 7.14 -2.97
N ALA A 14 7.36 8.39 -2.71
CA ALA A 14 6.78 9.29 -3.70
C ALA A 14 7.70 9.50 -4.90
N GLU A 15 9.00 9.75 -4.68
CA GLU A 15 10.03 9.85 -5.73
C GLU A 15 10.02 8.64 -6.66
N ARG A 16 9.85 7.43 -6.12
CA ARG A 16 9.76 6.21 -6.95
C ARG A 16 8.45 6.10 -7.70
N LEU A 17 7.36 6.55 -7.11
CA LEU A 17 6.03 6.52 -7.72
C LEU A 17 5.86 7.61 -8.80
N LYS A 18 6.62 8.70 -8.74
CA LYS A 18 6.54 9.84 -9.68
C LYS A 18 6.63 9.46 -11.15
N ARG A 19 7.32 8.37 -11.50
CA ARG A 19 7.40 7.89 -12.89
C ARG A 19 6.07 7.42 -13.48
N TRP A 20 5.05 7.21 -12.64
CA TRP A 20 3.67 6.93 -13.04
C TRP A 20 2.70 8.01 -12.57
N ASN A 21 3.20 9.20 -12.19
CA ASN A 21 2.34 10.29 -11.71
C ASN A 21 1.25 10.60 -12.74
N GLY A 22 0.02 10.80 -12.28
CA GLY A 22 -1.16 10.98 -13.15
C GLY A 22 -1.71 9.70 -13.80
N HIS A 23 -1.01 8.57 -13.72
CA HIS A 23 -1.44 7.27 -14.28
C HIS A 23 -1.66 6.20 -13.20
N LEU A 24 -1.24 6.44 -11.95
CA LEU A 24 -1.54 5.53 -10.84
C LEU A 24 -3.02 5.62 -10.47
N ALA A 25 -3.76 4.55 -10.74
CA ALA A 25 -5.16 4.46 -10.34
C ALA A 25 -5.32 4.25 -8.83
N LYS A 26 -4.42 3.47 -8.20
CA LYS A 26 -4.45 3.13 -6.77
C LYS A 26 -3.04 2.89 -6.25
N VAL A 27 -2.81 3.19 -4.97
CA VAL A 27 -1.61 2.80 -4.21
C VAL A 27 -2.06 1.98 -3.00
N GLY A 28 -1.56 0.76 -2.85
CA GLY A 28 -1.96 -0.14 -1.77
C GLY A 28 -0.98 -0.13 -0.60
N LEU A 29 -1.53 -0.08 0.62
CA LEU A 29 -0.83 -0.35 1.87
C LEU A 29 -1.61 -1.42 2.63
N GLU A 30 -0.94 -2.28 3.37
CA GLU A 30 -1.61 -3.18 4.31
C GLU A 30 -1.70 -2.57 5.71
N THR A 31 -2.62 -3.04 6.54
CA THR A 31 -2.69 -2.66 7.94
C THR A 31 -1.43 -3.07 8.71
N GLY A 32 -0.85 -2.12 9.45
CA GLY A 32 0.33 -2.30 10.28
C GLY A 32 0.53 -1.09 11.19
N SER A 33 1.57 -1.13 12.02
CA SER A 33 1.86 -0.06 13.00
C SER A 33 2.14 1.30 12.35
N MET A 34 2.81 1.31 11.20
CA MET A 34 3.16 2.54 10.46
C MET A 34 2.08 2.98 9.46
N THR A 35 1.07 2.16 9.21
CA THR A 35 0.07 2.40 8.16
C THR A 35 -0.70 3.69 8.33
N PRO A 36 -1.19 4.07 9.53
CA PRO A 36 -1.92 5.33 9.68
C PRO A 36 -1.09 6.55 9.26
N TRP A 37 0.16 6.62 9.70
CA TRP A 37 1.07 7.71 9.35
C TRP A 37 1.37 7.72 7.84
N LEU A 38 1.84 6.59 7.29
CA LEU A 38 2.24 6.53 5.88
C LEU A 38 1.06 6.74 4.93
N TYR A 39 -0.13 6.28 5.30
CA TYR A 39 -1.36 6.51 4.55
C TYR A 39 -1.65 8.00 4.40
N HIS A 40 -1.60 8.75 5.51
CA HIS A 40 -1.88 10.19 5.50
C HIS A 40 -0.79 10.98 4.76
N GLU A 41 0.49 10.70 5.00
CA GLU A 41 1.60 11.37 4.30
C GLU A 41 1.53 11.17 2.78
N LEU A 42 1.26 9.95 2.31
CA LEU A 42 1.11 9.69 0.87
C LEU A 42 -0.19 10.29 0.31
N LYS A 43 -1.27 10.39 1.10
CA LYS A 43 -2.49 11.11 0.71
C LYS A 43 -2.25 12.60 0.55
N ASP A 44 -1.51 13.22 1.47
CA ASP A 44 -1.16 14.63 1.43
C ASP A 44 -0.24 14.95 0.24
N LEU A 45 0.56 13.98 -0.20
CA LEU A 45 1.34 14.04 -1.44
C LEU A 45 0.52 13.78 -2.72
N GLY A 46 -0.80 13.58 -2.60
CA GLY A 46 -1.73 13.46 -3.72
C GLY A 46 -1.92 12.04 -4.28
N PHE A 47 -1.42 11.00 -3.61
CA PHE A 47 -1.58 9.64 -4.10
C PHE A 47 -2.97 9.05 -3.77
N PRO A 48 -3.56 8.22 -4.66
CA PRO A 48 -4.82 7.52 -4.40
C PRO A 48 -4.61 6.29 -3.51
N VAL A 49 -4.24 6.52 -2.25
CA VAL A 49 -3.90 5.45 -1.30
C VAL A 49 -5.14 4.70 -0.82
N ILE A 50 -5.01 3.38 -0.70
CA ILE A 50 -5.98 2.42 -0.15
C ILE A 50 -5.27 1.58 0.92
N CYS A 51 -5.91 1.41 2.07
CA CYS A 51 -5.46 0.50 3.12
C CYS A 51 -6.20 -0.83 3.01
N MET A 52 -5.48 -1.95 3.04
CA MET A 52 -5.96 -3.32 2.90
C MET A 52 -5.82 -4.08 4.23
N ASP A 53 -6.78 -4.92 4.59
CA ASP A 53 -6.68 -5.78 5.78
C ASP A 53 -5.57 -6.83 5.57
N ALA A 54 -4.48 -6.70 6.33
CA ALA A 54 -3.30 -7.55 6.21
C ALA A 54 -3.59 -9.02 6.54
N ARG A 55 -4.55 -9.30 7.44
CA ARG A 55 -4.88 -10.68 7.82
C ARG A 55 -5.63 -11.37 6.70
N ARG A 56 -6.59 -10.68 6.09
CA ARG A 56 -7.34 -11.22 4.94
C ARG A 56 -6.42 -11.38 3.71
N ALA A 57 -5.49 -10.45 3.52
CA ALA A 57 -4.46 -10.61 2.50
C ALA A 57 -3.57 -11.81 2.78
N ALA A 58 -3.01 -11.94 3.99
CA ALA A 58 -2.21 -13.09 4.40
C ALA A 58 -2.98 -14.42 4.23
N ASP A 59 -4.26 -14.46 4.58
CA ASP A 59 -5.12 -15.64 4.39
C ASP A 59 -5.30 -16.02 2.91
N ALA A 60 -5.39 -15.04 2.02
CA ALA A 60 -5.46 -15.26 0.59
C ALA A 60 -4.12 -15.75 0.01
N LEU A 61 -3.00 -15.30 0.61
CA LEU A 61 -1.65 -15.62 0.14
C LEU A 61 -1.05 -16.87 0.80
N LYS A 62 -1.64 -17.40 1.88
CA LYS A 62 -1.06 -18.49 2.70
C LYS A 62 -0.72 -19.76 1.94
N ALA A 63 -1.46 -20.06 0.86
CA ALA A 63 -1.29 -21.26 0.05
C ALA A 63 -0.18 -21.11 -1.00
N ARG A 64 0.41 -19.91 -1.16
CA ARG A 64 1.51 -19.71 -2.10
C ARG A 64 2.78 -20.43 -1.61
N PRO A 65 3.49 -21.14 -2.52
CA PRO A 65 4.67 -21.91 -2.15
C PRO A 65 5.90 -21.04 -1.87
N GLU A 66 6.03 -19.90 -2.55
CA GLU A 66 7.09 -18.92 -2.32
C GLU A 66 6.60 -17.87 -1.32
N LYS A 67 7.38 -17.67 -0.24
CA LYS A 67 7.13 -16.67 0.81
C LYS A 67 8.31 -15.72 0.89
N THR A 68 8.38 -14.81 -0.06
CA THR A 68 9.40 -13.75 -0.09
C THR A 68 8.71 -12.40 -0.10
N ASP A 69 9.30 -11.39 0.53
CA ASP A 69 8.74 -10.02 0.55
C ASP A 69 8.42 -9.50 -0.86
N LYS A 70 9.23 -9.91 -1.86
CA LYS A 70 9.02 -9.55 -3.27
C LYS A 70 7.80 -10.24 -3.89
N ALA A 71 7.58 -11.52 -3.56
CA ALA A 71 6.43 -12.28 -4.03
C ALA A 71 5.14 -11.78 -3.36
N ASP A 72 5.20 -11.48 -2.07
CA ASP A 72 4.08 -10.93 -1.30
C ASP A 72 3.70 -9.54 -1.82
N ALA A 73 4.67 -8.63 -1.98
CA ALA A 73 4.41 -7.30 -2.55
C ALA A 73 3.79 -7.36 -3.96
N GLN A 74 4.23 -8.30 -4.80
CA GLN A 74 3.59 -8.51 -6.10
C GLN A 74 2.16 -9.01 -5.95
N ALA A 75 1.92 -10.02 -5.11
CA ALA A 75 0.60 -10.59 -4.93
C ALA A 75 -0.41 -9.55 -4.41
N LEU A 76 0.02 -8.69 -3.49
CA LEU A 76 -0.79 -7.57 -2.98
C LEU A 76 -1.14 -6.57 -4.09
N ALA A 77 -0.19 -6.26 -4.95
CA ALA A 77 -0.45 -5.38 -6.09
C ALA A 77 -1.40 -6.03 -7.13
N GLU A 78 -1.35 -7.35 -7.33
CA GLU A 78 -2.33 -8.10 -8.14
C GLU A 78 -3.74 -8.05 -7.51
N MET A 79 -3.85 -8.23 -6.19
CA MET A 79 -5.12 -8.10 -5.45
C MET A 79 -5.70 -6.68 -5.58
N LEU A 80 -4.86 -5.65 -5.43
CA LEU A 80 -5.28 -4.26 -5.57
C LEU A 80 -5.77 -3.96 -6.99
N ALA A 81 -5.04 -4.41 -8.00
CA ALA A 81 -5.36 -4.19 -9.42
C ALA A 81 -6.67 -4.87 -9.82
N SER A 82 -6.91 -6.08 -9.34
CA SER A 82 -8.14 -6.85 -9.62
C SER A 82 -9.36 -6.36 -8.82
N GLY A 83 -9.15 -5.57 -7.76
CA GLY A 83 -10.22 -5.17 -6.85
C GLY A 83 -10.57 -6.21 -5.78
N TRP A 84 -9.89 -7.36 -5.76
CA TRP A 84 -10.11 -8.44 -4.79
C TRP A 84 -9.34 -8.19 -3.49
N TYR A 85 -9.71 -7.13 -2.78
CA TYR A 85 -9.13 -6.79 -1.47
C TYR A 85 -10.20 -6.36 -0.49
N SER A 86 -9.88 -6.45 0.81
CA SER A 86 -10.72 -5.90 1.87
C SER A 86 -10.18 -4.54 2.30
N ALA A 87 -10.87 -3.47 1.92
CA ALA A 87 -10.49 -2.12 2.31
C ALA A 87 -10.71 -1.89 3.82
N VAL A 88 -9.77 -1.21 4.47
CA VAL A 88 -9.87 -0.81 5.87
C VAL A 88 -9.91 0.71 5.96
N HIS A 89 -10.84 1.22 6.76
CA HIS A 89 -10.91 2.64 7.06
C HIS A 89 -9.74 3.04 7.97
N VAL A 90 -8.87 3.93 7.48
CA VAL A 90 -7.83 4.56 8.29
C VAL A 90 -8.44 5.79 8.96
N ARG A 91 -8.41 5.82 10.29
CA ARG A 91 -8.94 6.97 11.04
C ARG A 91 -8.18 8.25 10.64
N PRO A 92 -8.89 9.37 10.43
CA PRO A 92 -8.25 10.66 10.20
C PRO A 92 -7.38 11.04 11.41
N TRP A 93 -6.38 11.89 11.18
CA TRP A 93 -5.65 12.50 12.29
C TRP A 93 -6.63 13.27 13.19
N LYS A 94 -6.43 13.21 14.50
CA LYS A 94 -7.09 14.17 15.38
C LYS A 94 -6.34 15.49 15.23
N ALA A 95 -6.94 16.48 14.59
CA ALA A 95 -6.45 17.84 14.70
C ALA A 95 -6.39 18.18 16.21
N THR A 96 -5.18 18.33 16.74
CA THR A 96 -4.98 19.04 18.01
C THR A 96 -5.33 20.48 17.75
N GLY A 97 -6.53 20.88 18.20
CA GLY A 97 -6.89 22.28 18.39
C GLY A 97 -6.24 22.85 19.63
#